data_AF-A0A4Q3YKH3-F1
#
_entry.id   AF-A0A4Q3YKH3-F1
#
_cell.length_a   1.000
_cell.length_b   1.000
_cell.length_c   1.000
_cell.angle_alpha   90.00
_cell.angle_beta   90.00
_cell.angle_gamma   90.00
#
_symmetry.space_group_name_H-M   'P 1'
#
loop_
_entity.id
_entity.type
_entity.pdbx_description
1 polymer ?
#
loop_
_entity_poly.entity_id
_entity_poly.type
_entity_poly.pdbx_seq_one_letter_code
_entity_poly.pdbx_strand_id
1 'polypeptide(L)'
;MRLAANLTIKQVFLCIAGLFAALIAAIIGAWYFQQQAVGARAGAYRQAHTSYLLADEFRQSSDDLTRLARTFAVTGNARYEQQYLEVIAMRSGEKPRPVEPHRIYWDLVLDNALRPRGPGQTKALLTEMKEAGFTEAEFAKLGQASAKSEGLVALETRAMNAAKGLFQDGNGQYTVKKERDLNLSRELLFS
;
A
#
# COMPACT_ATOMS: atom_id res chain seq x y z
N MET A 1 52.19 -39.16 -32.58
CA MET A 1 51.16 -39.06 -31.52
C MET A 1 49.97 -39.92 -31.97
N ARG A 2 49.95 -41.20 -31.60
CA ARG A 2 48.96 -42.19 -32.05
C ARG A 2 47.95 -42.41 -30.92
N LEU A 3 46.74 -41.91 -31.08
CA LEU A 3 45.57 -42.42 -30.37
C LEU A 3 44.76 -43.22 -31.38
N ALA A 4 45.01 -44.51 -31.45
CA ALA A 4 44.13 -45.46 -32.12
C ALA A 4 43.72 -46.49 -31.08
N ALA A 5 42.82 -46.09 -30.18
CA ALA A 5 42.05 -47.08 -29.43
C ALA A 5 41.12 -47.75 -30.46
N ASN A 6 41.39 -49.00 -30.81
CA ASN A 6 40.49 -49.81 -31.62
C ASN A 6 39.27 -50.19 -30.76
N LEU A 7 38.45 -49.20 -30.44
CA LEU A 7 37.20 -49.37 -29.71
C LEU A 7 36.23 -50.13 -30.62
N THR A 8 35.69 -51.22 -30.11
CA THR A 8 34.60 -51.93 -30.77
C THR A 8 33.39 -51.01 -30.88
N ILE A 9 32.55 -51.18 -31.90
CA ILE A 9 31.33 -50.37 -32.11
C ILE A 9 30.46 -50.31 -30.82
N LYS A 10 30.42 -51.41 -30.06
CA LYS A 10 29.73 -51.50 -28.76
C LYS A 10 30.29 -50.52 -27.71
N GLN A 11 31.62 -50.39 -27.63
CA GLN A 11 32.28 -49.50 -26.67
C GLN A 11 32.07 -48.02 -27.05
N VAL A 12 32.15 -47.68 -28.34
CA VAL A 12 31.85 -46.32 -28.82
C VAL A 12 30.40 -45.94 -28.49
N PHE A 13 29.46 -46.86 -28.72
CA PHE A 13 28.05 -46.66 -28.38
C PHE A 13 27.83 -46.43 -26.88
N LEU A 14 28.47 -47.23 -26.01
CA LEU A 14 28.40 -47.06 -24.56
C LEU A 14 28.99 -45.72 -24.07
N CYS A 15 30.11 -45.28 -24.65
CA CYS A 15 30.70 -43.98 -24.33
C CYS A 15 29.76 -42.82 -24.71
N ILE A 16 29.14 -42.88 -25.91
CA ILE A 16 28.17 -41.88 -26.36
C ILE A 16 26.93 -41.89 -25.45
N ALA A 17 26.38 -43.06 -25.14
CA ALA A 17 25.23 -43.19 -24.24
C ALA A 17 25.53 -42.65 -22.84
N GLY A 18 26.73 -42.94 -22.30
CA GLY A 18 27.19 -42.39 -21.02
C GLY A 18 27.34 -40.87 -21.05
N LEU A 19 27.88 -40.31 -22.13
CA LEU A 19 27.96 -38.87 -22.31
C LEU A 19 26.57 -38.22 -22.38
N PHE A 20 25.63 -38.80 -23.12
CA PHE A 20 24.25 -38.32 -23.16
C PHE A 20 23.57 -38.40 -21.79
N ALA A 21 23.74 -39.49 -21.05
CA ALA A 21 23.21 -39.62 -19.69
C ALA A 21 23.79 -38.55 -18.75
N ALA A 22 25.09 -38.27 -18.84
CA ALA A 22 25.75 -37.21 -18.06
C ALA A 22 25.22 -35.81 -18.44
N LEU A 23 25.02 -35.53 -19.73
CA LEU A 23 24.43 -34.28 -20.20
C LEU A 23 22.98 -34.10 -19.71
N ILE A 24 22.17 -35.16 -19.78
CA ILE A 24 20.79 -35.15 -19.26
C ILE A 24 20.79 -34.88 -17.75
N ALA A 25 21.67 -35.55 -16.99
CA ALA A 25 21.79 -35.31 -15.55
C ALA A 25 22.23 -33.87 -15.23
N ALA A 26 23.16 -33.30 -16.01
CA ALA A 26 23.59 -31.91 -15.88
C ALA A 26 22.45 -30.92 -16.17
N ILE A 27 21.65 -31.18 -17.21
CA ILE A 27 20.47 -30.36 -17.55
C ILE A 27 19.42 -30.42 -16.43
N ILE A 28 19.12 -31.61 -15.90
CA ILE A 28 18.17 -31.78 -14.79
C ILE A 28 18.67 -31.06 -13.54
N GLY A 29 19.97 -31.17 -13.23
CA GLY A 29 20.59 -30.47 -12.11
C GLY A 29 20.51 -28.95 -12.27
N ALA A 30 20.88 -28.43 -13.45
CA ALA A 30 20.78 -27.01 -13.76
C ALA A 30 19.34 -26.49 -13.67
N TRP A 31 18.37 -27.24 -14.19
CA TRP A 31 16.96 -26.92 -14.09
C TRP A 31 16.48 -26.88 -12.62
N TYR A 32 16.90 -27.84 -11.80
CA TYR A 32 16.57 -27.87 -10.37
C TYR A 32 17.12 -26.64 -9.62
N PHE A 33 18.38 -26.28 -9.83
CA PHE A 33 18.98 -25.07 -9.23
C PHE A 33 18.31 -23.78 -9.75
N GLN A 34 17.98 -23.72 -11.04
CA GLN A 34 17.27 -22.59 -11.62
C GLN A 34 15.86 -22.45 -11.03
N GLN A 35 15.13 -23.54 -10.83
CA GLN A 35 13.80 -23.53 -10.21
C GLN A 35 13.85 -22.96 -8.79
N GLN A 36 14.85 -23.35 -7.99
CA GLN A 36 15.05 -22.79 -6.64
C GLN A 36 15.37 -21.29 -6.69
N ALA A 37 16.25 -20.87 -7.59
CA ALA A 37 16.60 -19.45 -7.76
C ALA A 37 15.41 -18.60 -8.22
N VAL A 38 14.56 -19.13 -9.11
CA VAL A 38 13.34 -18.47 -9.56
C VAL A 38 12.34 -18.33 -8.42
N GLY A 39 12.17 -19.36 -7.58
CA GLY A 39 11.30 -19.31 -6.40
C GLY A 39 11.70 -18.23 -5.40
N ALA A 40 12.99 -18.15 -5.07
CA ALA A 40 13.53 -17.14 -4.16
C ALA A 40 13.35 -15.71 -4.71
N ARG A 41 13.66 -15.50 -6.00
CA ARG A 41 13.44 -14.20 -6.67
C ARG A 41 11.96 -13.82 -6.69
N ALA A 42 11.07 -14.75 -7.05
CA ALA A 42 9.63 -14.51 -7.08
C ALA A 42 9.06 -14.16 -5.69
N GLY A 43 9.59 -14.75 -4.62
CA GLY A 43 9.28 -14.36 -3.24
C GLY A 43 9.66 -12.90 -2.95
N ALA A 44 10.91 -12.53 -3.24
CA ALA A 44 11.41 -11.17 -3.03
C ALA A 44 10.66 -10.12 -3.86
N TYR A 45 10.34 -10.42 -5.12
CA TYR A 45 9.52 -9.53 -5.97
C TYR A 45 8.11 -9.35 -5.41
N ARG A 46 7.44 -10.42 -4.99
CA ARG A 46 6.11 -10.33 -4.37
C ARG A 46 6.15 -9.49 -3.10
N GLN A 47 7.17 -9.69 -2.28
CA GLN A 47 7.38 -8.93 -1.05
C GLN A 47 7.53 -7.42 -1.34
N ALA A 48 8.47 -7.06 -2.22
CA ALA A 48 8.70 -5.67 -2.60
C ALA A 48 7.46 -5.01 -3.22
N HIS A 49 6.73 -5.75 -4.06
CA HIS A 49 5.50 -5.28 -4.68
C HIS A 49 4.39 -5.03 -3.65
N THR A 50 4.19 -5.94 -2.69
CA THR A 50 3.22 -5.75 -1.59
C THR A 50 3.60 -4.55 -0.73
N SER A 51 4.87 -4.41 -0.35
CA SER A 51 5.35 -3.25 0.40
C SER A 51 5.10 -1.94 -0.33
N TYR A 52 5.35 -1.91 -1.65
CA TYR A 52 5.08 -0.75 -2.49
C TYR A 52 3.59 -0.38 -2.50
N LEU A 53 2.70 -1.36 -2.73
CA LEU A 53 1.25 -1.09 -2.78
C LEU A 53 0.71 -0.57 -1.45
N LEU A 54 1.16 -1.11 -0.33
CA LEU A 54 0.75 -0.63 1.00
C LEU A 54 1.24 0.80 1.23
N ALA A 55 2.50 1.09 0.89
CA ALA A 55 3.07 2.43 1.04
C ALA A 55 2.36 3.46 0.16
N ASP A 56 2.02 3.07 -1.07
CA ASP A 56 1.26 3.93 -1.99
C ASP A 56 -0.15 4.19 -1.49
N GLU A 57 -0.84 3.17 -0.96
CA GLU A 57 -2.14 3.33 -0.34
C GLU A 57 -2.09 4.27 0.88
N PHE A 58 -1.05 4.17 1.71
CA PHE A 58 -0.86 5.07 2.85
C PHE A 58 -0.72 6.51 2.40
N ARG A 59 0.14 6.75 1.40
CA ARG A 59 0.33 8.07 0.78
C ARG A 59 -0.98 8.59 0.20
N GLN A 60 -1.67 7.77 -0.61
CA GLN A 60 -2.93 8.13 -1.25
C GLN A 60 -4.00 8.48 -0.21
N SER A 61 -4.11 7.70 0.88
CA SER A 61 -5.08 8.00 1.95
C SER A 61 -4.83 9.37 2.58
N SER A 62 -3.57 9.80 2.72
CA SER A 62 -3.23 11.14 3.22
C SER A 62 -3.66 12.22 2.22
N ASP A 63 -3.43 12.01 0.93
CA ASP A 63 -3.84 12.95 -0.12
C ASP A 63 -5.37 13.05 -0.22
N ASP A 64 -6.08 11.94 -0.04
CA ASP A 64 -7.54 11.88 0.03
C ASP A 64 -8.08 12.69 1.21
N LEU A 65 -7.49 12.54 2.40
CA LEU A 65 -7.87 13.32 3.58
C LEU A 65 -7.73 14.82 3.33
N THR A 66 -6.57 15.27 2.84
CA THR A 66 -6.34 16.69 2.54
C THR A 66 -7.31 17.20 1.47
N ARG A 67 -7.53 16.43 0.39
CA ARG A 67 -8.46 16.81 -0.68
C ARG A 67 -9.89 16.94 -0.17
N LEU A 68 -10.36 15.98 0.62
CA LEU A 68 -11.71 15.97 1.19
C LEU A 68 -11.91 17.12 2.18
N ALA A 69 -10.93 17.37 3.05
CA ALA A 69 -10.96 18.48 3.99
C ALA A 69 -11.03 19.85 3.28
N ARG A 70 -10.18 20.06 2.25
CA ARG A 70 -10.21 21.27 1.40
C ARG A 70 -11.54 21.44 0.68
N THR A 71 -12.06 20.36 0.10
CA THR A 71 -13.34 20.40 -0.62
C THR A 71 -14.49 20.71 0.34
N PHE A 72 -14.49 20.13 1.54
CA PHE A 72 -15.44 20.46 2.59
C PHE A 72 -15.35 21.93 3.01
N ALA A 73 -14.15 22.45 3.26
CA ALA A 73 -13.93 23.82 3.68
C ALA A 73 -14.46 24.85 2.66
N VAL A 74 -14.34 24.55 1.37
CA VAL A 74 -14.80 25.43 0.29
C VAL A 74 -16.31 25.29 0.05
N THR A 75 -16.84 24.07 0.03
CA THR A 75 -18.23 23.80 -0.37
C THR A 75 -19.22 23.80 0.79
N GLY A 76 -18.76 23.50 2.01
CA GLY A 76 -19.60 23.23 3.18
C GLY A 76 -20.46 21.96 3.07
N ASN A 77 -20.27 21.13 2.03
CA ASN A 77 -21.09 19.94 1.81
C ASN A 77 -20.66 18.79 2.74
N ALA A 78 -21.56 18.40 3.66
CA ALA A 78 -21.33 17.35 4.66
C ALA A 78 -20.89 15.99 4.08
N ARG A 79 -21.18 15.71 2.80
CA ARG A 79 -20.71 14.51 2.12
C ARG A 79 -19.19 14.35 2.19
N TYR A 80 -18.43 15.42 2.00
CA TYR A 80 -16.96 15.35 2.02
C TYR A 80 -16.42 15.09 3.44
N GLU A 81 -17.11 15.59 4.47
CA GLU A 81 -16.79 15.25 5.86
C GLU A 81 -17.07 13.78 6.16
N GLN A 82 -18.19 13.23 5.68
CA GLN A 82 -18.51 11.82 5.83
C GLN A 82 -17.47 10.91 5.15
N GLN A 83 -17.05 11.28 3.94
CA GLN A 83 -16.00 10.58 3.21
C GLN A 83 -14.66 10.68 3.94
N TYR A 84 -14.30 11.85 4.46
CA TYR A 84 -13.08 12.06 5.24
C TYR A 84 -13.04 11.13 6.47
N LEU A 85 -14.12 11.11 7.25
CA LEU A 85 -14.24 10.24 8.43
C LEU A 85 -14.19 8.75 8.05
N GLU A 86 -14.72 8.41 6.88
CA GLU A 86 -14.63 7.05 6.37
C GLU A 86 -13.22 6.65 5.97
N VAL A 87 -12.43 7.54 5.36
CA VAL A 87 -11.00 7.29 5.11
C VAL A 87 -10.27 7.02 6.42
N ILE A 88 -10.52 7.83 7.46
CA ILE A 88 -9.93 7.61 8.79
C ILE A 88 -10.30 6.22 9.33
N ALA A 89 -11.58 5.86 9.31
CA ALA A 89 -12.06 4.56 9.81
C ALA A 89 -11.52 3.37 8.99
N MET A 90 -11.37 3.53 7.68
CA MET A 90 -10.75 2.53 6.81
C MET A 90 -9.25 2.35 7.16
N ARG A 91 -8.53 3.46 7.38
CA ARG A 91 -7.10 3.43 7.72
C ARG A 91 -6.84 2.83 9.10
N SER A 92 -7.70 3.11 10.08
CA SER A 92 -7.62 2.55 11.45
C SER A 92 -8.08 1.10 11.54
N GLY A 93 -8.70 0.56 10.48
CA GLY A 93 -9.23 -0.80 10.47
C GLY A 93 -10.59 -0.95 11.15
N GLU A 94 -11.30 0.15 11.41
CA GLU A 94 -12.69 0.13 11.86
C GLU A 94 -13.67 -0.19 10.73
N LYS A 95 -13.29 0.13 9.49
CA LYS A 95 -14.05 -0.19 8.26
C LYS A 95 -13.21 -0.98 7.27
N PRO A 96 -13.83 -1.81 6.41
CA PRO A 96 -13.11 -2.51 5.36
C PRO A 96 -12.55 -1.51 4.33
N ARG A 97 -11.28 -1.68 3.98
CA ARG A 97 -10.67 -0.97 2.85
C ARG A 97 -11.18 -1.59 1.54
N PRO A 98 -11.33 -0.81 0.46
CA PRO A 98 -11.83 -1.36 -0.80
C PRO A 98 -10.88 -2.43 -1.37
N VAL A 99 -11.43 -3.38 -2.12
CA VAL A 99 -10.59 -4.28 -2.91
C VAL A 99 -9.76 -3.47 -3.91
N GLU A 100 -8.51 -3.88 -4.15
CA GLU A 100 -7.56 -3.16 -5.02
C GLU A 100 -7.45 -1.66 -4.66
N PRO A 101 -7.03 -1.31 -3.42
CA PRO A 101 -7.10 0.05 -2.91
C PRO A 101 -6.21 1.06 -3.66
N HIS A 102 -5.16 0.58 -4.34
CA HIS A 102 -4.25 1.34 -5.20
C HIS A 102 -4.92 1.93 -6.47
N ARG A 103 -6.18 1.58 -6.75
CA ARG A 103 -6.92 2.12 -7.89
C ARG A 103 -7.80 3.30 -7.46
N ILE A 104 -8.10 4.20 -8.38
CA ILE A 104 -8.95 5.39 -8.15
C ILE A 104 -10.27 5.00 -7.45
N TYR A 105 -10.54 5.53 -6.27
CA TYR A 105 -11.73 5.20 -5.47
C TYR A 105 -12.59 6.44 -5.20
N TRP A 106 -12.12 7.39 -4.39
CA TRP A 106 -12.93 8.52 -3.93
C TRP A 106 -13.41 9.45 -5.05
N ASP A 107 -12.64 9.60 -6.12
CA ASP A 107 -13.03 10.43 -7.27
C ASP A 107 -14.17 9.80 -8.09
N LEU A 108 -14.44 8.51 -7.90
CA LEU A 108 -15.52 7.76 -8.55
C LEU A 108 -16.72 7.54 -7.63
N VAL A 109 -16.63 7.93 -6.36
CA VAL A 109 -17.80 7.85 -5.47
C VAL A 109 -18.79 8.92 -5.94
N LEU A 110 -20.02 8.50 -6.24
CA LEU A 110 -21.12 9.36 -6.67
C LEU A 110 -22.14 9.55 -5.52
N ASP A 111 -23.17 10.37 -5.75
CA ASP A 111 -24.22 10.67 -4.76
C ASP A 111 -25.23 9.52 -4.56
N ASN A 112 -25.15 8.44 -5.36
CA ASN A 112 -26.11 7.33 -5.36
C ASN A 112 -25.75 6.18 -4.39
N ALA A 113 -24.89 6.44 -3.40
CA ALA A 113 -24.37 5.47 -2.43
C ALA A 113 -23.64 4.24 -3.00
N LEU A 114 -23.48 4.14 -4.33
CA LEU A 114 -22.74 3.06 -4.96
C LEU A 114 -21.24 3.28 -4.77
N ARG A 115 -20.57 2.25 -4.24
CA ARG A 115 -19.11 2.22 -4.16
C ARG A 115 -18.54 1.63 -5.44
N PRO A 116 -17.49 2.23 -6.00
CA PRO A 116 -16.89 1.75 -7.24
C PRO A 116 -16.22 0.38 -7.06
N ARG A 117 -15.87 0.01 -5.82
CA ARG A 117 -15.30 -1.30 -5.46
C ARG A 117 -15.93 -1.83 -4.18
N GLY A 118 -16.03 -3.16 -4.12
CA GLY A 118 -16.56 -3.87 -2.96
C GLY A 118 -15.64 -3.78 -1.73
N PRO A 119 -16.15 -4.15 -0.54
CA PRO A 119 -15.37 -4.19 0.68
C PRO A 119 -14.29 -5.28 0.58
N GLY A 120 -13.06 -4.92 0.95
CA GLY A 120 -11.94 -5.83 1.14
C GLY A 120 -11.76 -6.17 2.63
N GLN A 121 -10.50 -6.15 3.11
CA GLN A 121 -10.18 -6.52 4.48
C GLN A 121 -10.43 -5.38 5.46
N THR A 122 -10.98 -5.73 6.63
CA THR A 122 -11.09 -4.83 7.79
C THR A 122 -9.86 -5.02 8.67
N LYS A 123 -8.79 -4.31 8.33
CA LYS A 123 -7.52 -4.33 9.06
C LYS A 123 -6.81 -2.99 8.89
N ALA A 124 -6.20 -2.52 9.97
CA ALA A 124 -5.45 -1.27 9.97
C ALA A 124 -4.27 -1.35 9.00
N LEU A 125 -4.06 -0.30 8.20
CA LEU A 125 -3.04 -0.29 7.16
C LEU A 125 -1.61 -0.47 7.74
N LEU A 126 -1.33 0.16 8.87
CA LEU A 126 -0.04 0.00 9.58
C LEU A 126 0.18 -1.44 10.06
N THR A 127 -0.89 -2.14 10.46
CA THR A 127 -0.82 -3.55 10.86
C THR A 127 -0.47 -4.44 9.65
N GLU A 128 -1.08 -4.20 8.49
CA GLU A 128 -0.73 -4.95 7.28
C GLU A 128 0.71 -4.68 6.80
N MET A 129 1.19 -3.45 6.92
CA MET A 129 2.60 -3.15 6.64
C MET A 129 3.55 -3.92 7.58
N LYS A 130 3.21 -4.02 8.86
CA LYS A 130 3.99 -4.80 9.83
C LYS A 130 3.98 -6.29 9.48
N GLU A 131 2.81 -6.85 9.15
CA GLU A 131 2.66 -8.25 8.76
C GLU A 131 3.30 -8.56 7.41
N ALA A 132 3.36 -7.59 6.50
CA ALA A 132 4.07 -7.72 5.25
C ALA A 132 5.58 -7.87 5.47
N GLY A 133 6.15 -7.58 6.65
CA GLY A 133 7.58 -7.81 6.90
C GLY A 133 8.48 -6.66 6.48
N PHE A 134 7.99 -5.42 6.62
CA PHE A 134 8.82 -4.23 6.54
C PHE A 134 9.97 -4.34 7.55
N THR A 135 11.19 -4.01 7.12
CA THR A 135 12.36 -3.95 7.99
C THR A 135 12.19 -2.87 9.06
N GLU A 136 12.95 -2.95 10.15
CA GLU A 136 12.91 -1.92 11.21
C GLU A 136 13.24 -0.52 10.69
N ALA A 137 14.19 -0.41 9.76
CA ALA A 137 14.56 0.86 9.13
C ALA A 137 13.42 1.44 8.28
N GLU A 138 12.74 0.59 7.50
CA GLU A 138 11.55 1.00 6.73
C GLU A 138 10.41 1.40 7.66
N PHE A 139 10.20 0.66 8.74
CA PHE A 139 9.17 0.96 9.73
C PHE A 139 9.46 2.27 10.49
N ALA A 140 10.73 2.58 10.75
CA ALA A 140 11.12 3.87 11.32
C ALA A 140 10.79 5.05 10.38
N LYS A 141 10.99 4.89 9.06
CA LYS A 141 10.58 5.88 8.06
C LYS A 141 9.06 5.99 7.95
N LEU A 142 8.36 4.86 7.99
CA LEU A 142 6.91 4.82 8.03
C LEU A 142 6.36 5.52 9.27
N GLY A 143 6.96 5.32 10.44
CA GLY A 143 6.58 6.01 11.67
C GLY A 143 6.73 7.53 11.56
N GLN A 144 7.80 8.02 10.93
CA GLN A 144 7.96 9.45 10.63
C GLN A 144 6.87 9.96 9.67
N ALA A 145 6.49 9.17 8.66
CA ALA A 145 5.41 9.51 7.75
C ALA A 145 4.04 9.51 8.44
N SER A 146 3.79 8.55 9.34
CA SER A 146 2.57 8.47 10.18
C SER A 146 2.44 9.70 11.05
N ALA A 147 3.48 10.06 11.79
CA ALA A 147 3.47 11.24 12.66
C ALA A 147 3.19 12.54 11.89
N LYS A 148 3.74 12.68 10.67
CA LYS A 148 3.44 13.81 9.79
C LYS A 148 1.99 13.81 9.31
N SER A 149 1.48 12.64 8.89
CA SER A 149 0.09 12.49 8.45
C SER A 149 -0.89 12.77 9.59
N GLU A 150 -0.61 12.31 10.81
CA GLU A 150 -1.39 12.62 12.01
C GLU A 150 -1.42 14.12 12.32
N GLY A 151 -0.28 14.81 12.13
CA GLY A 151 -0.22 16.27 12.21
C GLY A 151 -1.12 16.96 11.18
N LEU A 152 -1.16 16.47 9.94
CA LEU A 152 -2.08 16.96 8.91
C LEU A 152 -3.53 16.68 9.28
N VAL A 153 -3.86 15.47 9.75
CA VAL A 153 -5.22 15.13 10.21
C VAL A 153 -5.69 16.06 11.32
N ALA A 154 -4.82 16.43 12.26
CA ALA A 154 -5.16 17.40 13.31
C ALA A 154 -5.49 18.78 12.74
N LEU A 155 -4.69 19.26 11.78
CA LEU A 155 -4.89 20.54 11.08
C LEU A 155 -6.18 20.54 10.25
N GLU A 156 -6.41 19.47 9.50
CA GLU A 156 -7.59 19.24 8.66
C GLU A 156 -8.86 19.17 9.52
N THR A 157 -8.83 18.44 10.63
CA THR A 157 -9.94 18.36 11.58
C THR A 157 -10.26 19.72 12.18
N ARG A 158 -9.23 20.51 12.53
CA ARG A 158 -9.41 21.88 13.03
C ARG A 158 -10.04 22.78 11.97
N ALA A 159 -9.56 22.71 10.73
CA ALA A 159 -10.07 23.49 9.62
C ALA A 159 -11.52 23.16 9.29
N MET A 160 -11.88 21.87 9.27
CA MET A 160 -13.24 21.42 9.03
C MET A 160 -14.19 21.84 10.16
N ASN A 161 -13.74 21.77 11.42
CA ASN A 161 -14.55 22.25 12.55
C ASN A 161 -14.71 23.78 12.53
N ALA A 162 -13.67 24.56 12.19
CA ALA A 162 -13.78 26.00 12.00
C ALA A 162 -14.79 26.35 10.89
N ALA A 163 -14.79 25.60 9.78
CA ALA A 163 -15.77 25.74 8.71
C ALA A 163 -17.20 25.40 9.16
N LYS A 164 -17.38 24.65 10.25
CA LYS A 164 -18.66 24.35 10.89
C LYS A 164 -19.05 25.32 12.01
N GLY A 165 -18.16 26.26 12.38
CA GLY A 165 -18.36 27.12 13.55
C GLY A 165 -18.16 26.39 14.89
N LEU A 166 -17.44 25.27 14.87
CA LEU A 166 -17.07 24.50 16.06
C LEU A 166 -15.60 24.77 16.41
N PHE A 167 -15.34 25.12 17.65
CA PHE A 167 -14.00 25.46 18.15
C PHE A 167 -13.68 24.64 19.40
N GLN A 168 -12.39 24.42 19.62
CA GLN A 168 -11.91 23.71 20.81
C GLN A 168 -12.21 24.51 22.07
N ASP A 169 -12.63 23.81 23.12
CA ASP A 169 -12.62 24.30 24.49
C ASP A 169 -11.22 24.20 25.11
N GLY A 170 -11.08 24.65 26.37
CA GLY A 170 -9.82 24.55 27.11
C GLY A 170 -9.30 23.12 27.32
N ASN A 171 -10.09 22.10 26.98
CA ASN A 171 -9.76 20.68 27.08
C ASN A 171 -9.51 20.03 25.71
N GLY A 172 -9.49 20.81 24.62
CA GLY A 172 -9.23 20.34 23.26
C GLY A 172 -10.42 19.72 22.54
N GLN A 173 -11.62 19.72 23.14
CA GLN A 173 -12.84 19.18 22.55
C GLN A 173 -13.60 20.25 21.77
N TYR A 174 -14.17 19.91 20.62
CA TYR A 174 -14.87 20.87 19.75
C TYR A 174 -16.31 21.17 20.22
N THR A 175 -16.44 21.78 21.40
CA THR A 175 -17.75 22.05 22.05
C THR A 175 -18.19 23.51 21.94
N VAL A 176 -17.27 24.44 21.65
CA VAL A 176 -17.55 25.88 21.59
C VAL A 176 -18.14 26.23 20.23
N LYS A 177 -19.40 26.68 20.21
CA LYS A 177 -20.08 27.15 18.99
C LYS A 177 -19.90 28.65 18.81
N LYS A 178 -19.43 29.07 17.63
CA LYS A 178 -19.32 30.48 17.21
C LYS A 178 -19.75 30.60 15.74
N GLU A 179 -19.65 31.81 15.18
CA GLU A 179 -19.79 32.01 13.74
C GLU A 179 -18.76 31.16 12.97
N ARG A 180 -19.17 30.68 11.79
CA ARG A 180 -18.33 29.86 10.92
C ARG A 180 -17.13 30.69 10.45
N ASP A 181 -15.93 30.14 10.59
CA ASP A 181 -14.70 30.83 10.16
C ASP A 181 -14.08 30.13 8.95
N LEU A 182 -14.52 30.55 7.77
CA LEU A 182 -14.01 30.05 6.49
C LEU A 182 -12.60 30.59 6.17
N ASN A 183 -12.20 31.72 6.75
CA ASN A 183 -10.88 32.29 6.53
C ASN A 183 -9.84 31.46 7.27
N LEU A 184 -10.07 31.17 8.56
CA LEU A 184 -9.22 30.27 9.34
C LEU A 184 -9.17 28.88 8.71
N SER A 185 -10.30 28.35 8.25
CA SER A 185 -10.33 27.04 7.56
C SER A 185 -9.42 27.00 6.34
N ARG A 186 -9.42 28.06 5.51
CA ARG A 186 -8.55 28.17 4.34
C ARG A 186 -7.09 28.37 4.73
N GLU A 187 -6.80 29.23 5.71
CA GLU A 187 -5.44 29.45 6.19
C GLU A 187 -4.81 28.15 6.67
N LEU A 188 -5.54 27.33 7.43
CA LEU A 188 -5.04 26.05 7.92
C LEU A 188 -4.82 25.02 6.81
N LEU A 189 -5.59 25.06 5.71
CA LEU A 189 -5.53 24.02 4.68
C LEU A 189 -4.64 24.36 3.49
N PHE A 190 -4.32 25.64 3.29
CA PHE A 190 -3.56 26.14 2.13
C PHE A 190 -2.25 26.85 2.52
N SER A 191 -1.81 26.71 3.78
CA SER A 191 -0.50 27.18 4.29
C SER A 191 0.68 26.39 3.75
#